data_AF-A0A483GVS8-F1
#
_entry.id   AF-A0A483GVS8-F1
#
_cell.length_a   1.000
_cell.length_b   1.000
_cell.length_c   1.000
_cell.angle_alpha   90.00
_cell.angle_beta   90.00
_cell.angle_gamma   90.00
#
_symmetry.space_group_name_H-M   'P 1'
#
loop_
_entity.id
_entity.type
_entity.pdbx_description
1 polymer ?
#
loop_
_entity_poly.entity_id
_entity_poly.type
_entity_poly.pdbx_seq_one_letter_code
_entity_poly.pdbx_strand_id
1 'polypeptide(L)'
;MSLLVVIAGLLLAGALGLLYFPWSGKGAVDRDALNRTLYQSRLQELVQERGEDNPALVVELQRTLLTDIPPQAQPGERPLRRWALLPGALLLVVLSLGLYLKTSDIGQVLLWQQAERHFPALLQQVKDPTAAPLRMDELAELRLGLRSHLQDTPNDLAGWQLLGRLGLLLNDGETAIGAFGRAHALSGDDPAAAFDYASALVRAGDSGQVRMGELLLRDLHQRQPNSLPVLEMLALSAVRNEDYPEAVAALQALLARLPKGDARRAAIVRQLAQAQQQAQ
;
A
#
# COMPACT_ATOMS: atom_id res chain seq x y z
N MET A 1 -2.35 -11.89 1.44
CA MET A 1 -2.12 -11.03 2.63
C MET A 1 -2.42 -11.70 3.97
N SER A 2 -3.34 -12.67 4.05
CA SER A 2 -3.58 -13.51 5.25
C SER A 2 -2.33 -14.25 5.74
N LEU A 3 -1.47 -14.70 4.82
CA LEU A 3 -0.27 -15.48 5.13
C LEU A 3 0.78 -14.69 5.92
N LEU A 4 0.97 -13.40 5.63
CA LEU A 4 1.91 -12.54 6.38
C LEU A 4 1.44 -12.24 7.80
N VAL A 5 0.13 -12.07 7.99
CA VAL A 5 -0.46 -11.84 9.32
C VAL A 5 -0.36 -13.11 10.17
N VAL A 6 -0.57 -14.27 9.57
CA VAL A 6 -0.37 -15.57 10.22
C VAL A 6 1.10 -15.77 10.58
N ILE A 7 2.04 -15.45 9.68
CA ILE A 7 3.48 -15.52 9.96
C ILE A 7 3.87 -14.56 11.09
N ALA A 8 3.41 -13.32 11.05
CA ALA A 8 3.71 -12.33 12.10
C ALA A 8 3.13 -12.77 13.46
N GLY A 9 1.89 -13.29 13.47
CA GLY A 9 1.27 -13.86 14.66
C GLY A 9 2.02 -15.06 15.21
N LEU A 10 2.48 -15.97 14.33
CA LEU A 10 3.29 -17.13 14.70
C LEU A 10 4.67 -16.73 15.22
N LEU A 11 5.31 -15.71 14.63
CA LEU A 11 6.59 -15.19 15.09
C LEU A 11 6.45 -14.53 16.48
N LEU A 12 5.37 -13.78 16.69
CA LEU A 12 5.11 -13.13 17.98
C LEU A 12 4.78 -14.18 19.06
N ALA A 13 3.94 -15.17 18.73
CA ALA A 13 3.66 -16.30 19.60
C ALA A 13 4.92 -17.14 19.88
N GLY A 14 5.78 -17.35 18.88
CA GLY A 14 7.07 -18.02 19.02
C GLY A 14 8.03 -17.25 19.91
N ALA A 15 8.13 -15.92 19.75
CA ALA A 15 8.96 -15.07 20.59
C ALA A 15 8.48 -15.04 22.05
N LEU A 16 7.16 -14.95 22.28
CA LEU A 16 6.57 -15.10 23.61
C LEU A 16 6.84 -16.50 24.17
N GLY A 17 6.64 -17.54 23.35
CA GLY A 17 6.92 -18.92 23.71
C GLY A 17 8.37 -19.09 24.17
N LEU A 18 9.34 -18.55 23.43
CA LEU A 18 10.77 -18.63 23.74
C LEU A 18 11.14 -17.82 24.99
N LEU A 19 10.53 -16.65 25.17
CA LEU A 19 10.69 -15.79 26.35
C LEU A 19 10.12 -16.45 27.63
N TYR A 20 9.01 -17.18 27.52
CA TYR A 20 8.40 -17.91 28.63
C TYR A 20 8.87 -19.36 28.76
N PHE A 21 9.54 -19.94 27.77
CA PHE A 21 10.04 -21.31 27.79
C PHE A 21 10.99 -21.49 28.98
N PRO A 22 10.85 -22.54 29.80
CA PRO A 22 11.75 -22.79 30.91
C PRO A 22 13.07 -23.32 30.35
N TRP A 23 13.88 -22.43 29.79
CA TRP A 23 15.30 -22.71 29.57
C TRP A 23 15.87 -23.03 30.93
N SER A 24 16.04 -24.32 31.20
CA SER A 24 16.66 -24.82 32.41
C SER A 24 18.12 -24.41 32.37
N GLY A 25 18.41 -23.17 32.76
CA GLY A 25 19.74 -22.80 33.15
C GLY A 25 20.12 -23.75 34.28
N LYS A 26 21.05 -24.67 34.03
CA LYS A 26 21.78 -25.41 35.07
C LYS A 26 22.71 -24.42 35.78
N GLY A 27 22.13 -23.33 36.28
CA GLY A 27 22.77 -22.10 36.69
C GLY A 27 22.70 -21.97 38.20
N ALA A 28 23.48 -22.83 38.84
CA ALA A 28 24.08 -22.69 40.16
C ALA A 28 24.55 -24.10 40.50
N VAL A 29 25.81 -24.44 40.20
CA VAL A 29 26.46 -25.53 40.93
C VAL A 29 26.34 -25.11 42.38
N ASP A 30 25.52 -25.85 43.15
CA ASP A 30 25.25 -25.55 44.54
C ASP A 30 26.59 -25.53 45.27
N ARG A 31 27.12 -24.33 45.54
CA ARG A 31 28.46 -24.12 46.06
C ARG A 31 28.61 -24.82 47.42
N ASP A 32 27.50 -24.93 48.15
CA ASP A 32 27.45 -25.65 49.42
C ASP A 32 27.59 -27.16 49.21
N ALA A 33 26.98 -27.71 48.16
CA ALA A 33 27.18 -29.11 47.77
C ALA A 33 28.63 -29.36 47.35
N LEU A 34 29.23 -28.46 46.56
CA LEU A 34 30.63 -28.56 46.14
C LEU A 34 31.59 -28.48 47.33
N ASN A 35 31.39 -27.53 48.24
CA ASN A 35 32.21 -27.35 49.43
C ASN A 35 32.14 -28.57 50.37
N ARG A 36 30.95 -29.17 50.52
CA ARG A 36 30.79 -30.42 51.28
C ARG A 36 31.56 -31.58 50.65
N THR A 37 31.51 -31.72 49.32
CA THR A 37 32.26 -32.78 48.63
C THR A 37 33.78 -32.59 48.77
N LEU A 38 34.26 -31.34 48.71
CA LEU A 38 35.67 -31.02 48.85
C LEU A 38 36.18 -31.25 50.29
N TYR A 39 35.35 -30.93 51.29
CA TYR A 39 35.61 -31.25 52.70
C TYR A 39 35.75 -32.76 52.93
N GLN A 40 34.78 -33.55 52.43
CA GLN A 40 34.80 -35.00 52.58
C GLN A 40 36.01 -35.64 51.90
N SER A 41 36.38 -35.15 50.71
CA SER A 41 37.57 -35.60 49.99
C SER A 41 38.85 -35.34 50.79
N ARG A 42 39.02 -34.15 51.38
CA ARG A 42 40.21 -33.81 52.17
C ARG A 42 40.31 -34.58 53.48
N LEU A 43 39.18 -34.88 54.11
CA LEU A 43 39.13 -35.75 55.30
C LEU A 43 39.57 -37.18 54.99
N GLN A 44 39.13 -37.73 53.86
CA GLN A 44 39.55 -39.05 53.41
C GLN A 44 41.04 -39.11 53.07
N GLU A 45 41.57 -38.06 52.42
CA GLU A 45 43.00 -37.93 52.10
C GLU A 45 43.86 -37.86 53.38
N LEU A 46 43.43 -37.10 54.39
CA LEU A 46 44.09 -37.03 55.70
C LEU A 46 44.14 -38.39 56.42
N VAL A 47 43.06 -39.18 56.34
CA VAL A 47 43.01 -40.53 56.90
C VAL A 47 43.92 -41.50 56.14
N GLN A 48 44.01 -41.36 54.81
CA GLN A 48 44.83 -42.24 53.97
C GLN A 48 46.33 -41.95 54.05
N GLU A 49 46.76 -40.69 54.08
CA GLU A 49 48.18 -40.35 53.97
C GLU A 49 48.98 -40.64 55.25
N ARG A 50 48.37 -40.57 56.45
CA ARG A 50 49.17 -40.55 57.70
C ARG A 50 48.67 -41.40 58.85
N GLY A 51 47.58 -42.14 58.71
CA GLY A 51 47.25 -43.29 59.58
C GLY A 51 47.00 -43.03 61.07
N GLU A 52 47.09 -41.79 61.56
CA GLU A 52 46.70 -41.42 62.93
C GLU A 52 45.57 -40.40 62.93
N ASP A 53 44.51 -40.70 63.69
CA ASP A 53 43.44 -39.77 64.05
C ASP A 53 44.04 -38.63 64.88
N ASN A 54 44.51 -37.57 64.22
CA ASN A 54 45.02 -36.40 64.89
C ASN A 54 43.93 -35.31 64.99
N PRO A 55 43.20 -35.23 66.12
CA PRO A 55 42.06 -34.33 66.26
C PRO A 55 42.46 -32.85 66.13
N ALA A 56 43.73 -32.51 66.38
CA ALA A 56 44.23 -31.15 66.24
C ALA A 56 44.18 -30.64 64.79
N LEU A 57 44.48 -31.50 63.80
CA LEU A 57 44.42 -31.12 62.38
C LEU A 57 42.99 -31.03 61.87
N VAL A 58 42.08 -31.86 62.36
CA VAL A 58 40.65 -31.75 62.04
C VAL A 58 40.12 -30.40 62.53
N VAL A 59 40.52 -29.99 63.74
CA VAL A 59 40.18 -28.68 64.30
C VAL A 59 40.80 -27.55 63.48
N GLU A 60 42.04 -27.68 63.03
CA GLU A 60 42.69 -26.67 62.16
C GLU A 60 42.04 -26.56 60.78
N LEU A 61 41.64 -27.67 60.18
CA LEU A 61 40.88 -27.71 58.94
C LEU A 61 39.51 -27.06 59.10
N GLN A 62 38.81 -27.38 60.19
CA GLN A 62 37.53 -26.72 60.52
C GLN A 62 37.73 -25.21 60.68
N ARG A 63 38.82 -24.77 61.35
CA ARG A 63 39.12 -23.36 61.58
C ARG A 63 39.46 -22.62 60.30
N THR A 64 40.26 -23.24 59.43
CA THR A 64 40.61 -22.70 58.11
C THR A 64 39.37 -22.55 57.25
N LEU A 65 38.52 -23.59 57.18
CA LEU A 65 37.27 -23.55 56.41
C LEU A 65 36.27 -22.53 56.99
N LEU A 66 36.14 -22.43 58.31
CA LEU A 66 35.30 -21.40 58.95
C LEU A 66 35.78 -19.98 58.63
N THR A 67 37.09 -19.80 58.40
CA THR A 67 37.68 -18.50 58.04
C THR A 67 37.55 -18.21 56.54
N ASP A 68 37.52 -19.25 55.71
CA ASP A 68 37.42 -19.17 54.24
C ASP A 68 35.96 -19.17 53.73
N ILE A 69 34.96 -19.27 54.63
CA ILE A 69 33.55 -19.03 54.30
C ILE A 69 33.33 -17.51 54.29
N PRO A 70 33.09 -16.88 53.13
CA PRO A 70 32.81 -15.45 53.09
C PRO A 70 31.57 -15.12 53.94
N PRO A 71 31.60 -14.08 54.80
CA PRO A 71 30.55 -13.78 55.78
C PRO A 71 29.22 -13.32 55.17
N GLN A 72 29.15 -13.18 53.85
CA GLN A 72 27.93 -12.87 53.14
C GLN A 72 27.84 -13.77 51.91
N ALA A 73 26.83 -14.65 51.90
CA ALA A 73 26.30 -15.15 50.65
C ALA A 73 25.92 -13.93 49.81
N GLN A 74 26.68 -13.64 48.75
CA GLN A 74 26.25 -12.65 47.76
C GLN A 74 24.83 -13.07 47.38
N PRO A 75 23.81 -12.20 47.51
CA PRO A 75 22.45 -12.56 47.15
C PRO A 75 22.52 -12.99 45.69
N GLY A 76 22.35 -14.30 45.44
CA GLY A 76 22.36 -14.84 44.09
C GLY A 76 21.40 -13.98 43.27
N GLU A 77 21.88 -13.46 42.13
CA GLU A 77 21.10 -12.57 41.28
C GLU A 77 19.72 -13.18 41.10
N ARG A 78 18.71 -12.58 41.74
CA ARG A 78 17.35 -13.10 41.66
C ARG A 78 16.96 -12.98 40.20
N PRO A 79 16.70 -14.09 39.48
CA PRO A 79 16.31 -13.99 38.09
C PRO A 79 15.05 -13.13 38.05
N LEU A 80 15.04 -12.08 37.20
CA LEU A 80 13.87 -11.23 37.06
C LEU A 80 12.63 -12.11 36.92
N ARG A 81 11.66 -11.90 37.82
CA ARG A 81 10.42 -12.67 37.83
C ARG A 81 9.74 -12.43 36.48
N ARG A 82 9.61 -13.47 35.66
CA ARG A 82 9.13 -13.40 34.25
C ARG A 82 7.81 -12.64 34.08
N TRP A 83 6.97 -12.60 35.12
CA TRP A 83 5.75 -11.80 35.20
C TRP A 83 5.99 -10.28 35.07
N ALA A 84 7.20 -9.78 35.35
CA ALA A 84 7.60 -8.41 35.11
C ALA A 84 7.73 -8.06 33.61
N LEU A 85 7.83 -9.06 32.73
CA LEU A 85 7.88 -8.88 31.27
C LEU A 85 6.49 -8.85 30.62
N LEU A 86 5.44 -9.27 31.34
CA LEU A 86 4.05 -9.21 30.86
C LEU A 86 3.59 -7.82 30.41
N PRO A 87 3.82 -6.72 31.16
CA PRO A 87 3.40 -5.40 30.70
C PRO A 87 4.12 -4.98 29.42
N GLY A 88 5.41 -5.31 29.27
CA GLY A 88 6.17 -5.03 28.04
C GLY A 88 5.69 -5.87 26.86
N ALA A 89 5.39 -7.15 27.08
CA ALA A 89 4.82 -8.04 26.07
C ALA A 89 3.42 -7.59 25.63
N LEU A 90 2.56 -7.22 26.59
CA LEU A 90 1.23 -6.67 26.31
C LEU A 90 1.34 -5.37 25.51
N LEU A 91 2.25 -4.47 25.90
CA LEU A 91 2.50 -3.22 25.19
C LEU A 91 2.99 -3.48 23.77
N LEU A 92 3.89 -4.44 23.56
CA LEU A 92 4.32 -4.86 22.23
C LEU A 92 3.15 -5.38 21.38
N VAL A 93 2.30 -6.26 21.92
CA VAL A 93 1.12 -6.76 21.21
C VAL A 93 0.17 -5.64 20.85
N VAL A 94 -0.13 -4.74 21.78
CA VAL A 94 -1.04 -3.60 21.56
C VAL A 94 -0.44 -2.63 20.53
N LEU A 95 0.85 -2.36 20.59
CA LEU A 95 1.53 -1.48 19.65
C LEU A 95 1.60 -2.11 18.25
N SER A 96 1.92 -3.40 18.15
CA SER A 96 1.89 -4.14 16.88
C SER A 96 0.49 -4.18 16.28
N LEU A 97 -0.54 -4.43 17.10
CA LEU A 97 -1.93 -4.44 16.64
C LEU A 97 -2.39 -3.04 16.22
N GLY A 98 -2.03 -2.00 16.96
CA GLY A 98 -2.34 -0.61 16.62
C GLY A 98 -1.67 -0.17 15.32
N LEU A 99 -0.39 -0.52 15.13
CA LEU A 99 0.32 -0.28 13.87
C LEU A 99 -0.31 -1.09 12.72
N TYR A 100 -0.70 -2.34 12.96
CA TYR A 100 -1.39 -3.16 11.98
C TYR A 100 -2.73 -2.54 11.59
N LEU A 101 -3.58 -2.14 12.52
CA LEU A 101 -4.87 -1.52 12.19
C LEU A 101 -4.72 -0.16 11.51
N LYS A 102 -3.70 0.62 11.85
CA LYS A 102 -3.42 1.91 11.20
C LYS A 102 -2.86 1.74 9.78
N THR A 103 -2.06 0.71 9.54
CA THR A 103 -1.37 0.49 8.26
C THR A 103 -2.15 -0.45 7.34
N SER A 104 -2.94 -1.36 7.91
CA SER A 104 -3.76 -2.30 7.18
C SER A 104 -5.04 -1.59 6.78
N ASP A 105 -5.15 -1.30 5.49
CA ASP A 105 -6.37 -0.75 4.92
C ASP A 105 -7.45 -1.82 4.76
N ILE A 106 -7.87 -2.40 5.90
CA ILE A 106 -8.89 -3.45 5.97
C ILE A 106 -10.20 -2.95 5.36
N GLY A 107 -10.47 -1.64 5.49
CA GLY A 107 -11.61 -0.97 4.87
C GLY A 107 -11.58 -1.08 3.34
N GLN A 108 -10.47 -0.76 2.69
CA GLN A 108 -10.31 -0.90 1.24
C GLN A 108 -10.48 -2.35 0.77
N VAL A 109 -10.00 -3.33 1.54
CA VAL A 109 -10.19 -4.75 1.19
C VAL A 109 -11.66 -5.16 1.26
N LEU A 110 -12.41 -4.68 2.25
CA LEU A 110 -13.86 -4.94 2.31
C LEU A 110 -14.61 -4.25 1.16
N LEU A 111 -14.29 -2.99 0.87
CA LEU A 111 -14.88 -2.26 -0.25
C LEU A 111 -14.59 -2.94 -1.58
N TRP A 112 -13.36 -3.45 -1.77
CA TRP A 112 -12.99 -4.23 -2.93
C TRP A 112 -13.80 -5.53 -3.04
N GLN A 113 -13.96 -6.27 -1.95
CA GLN A 113 -14.78 -7.48 -1.94
C GLN A 113 -16.26 -7.22 -2.20
N GLN A 114 -16.79 -6.08 -1.74
CA GLN A 114 -18.16 -5.64 -2.04
C GLN A 114 -18.29 -5.29 -3.52
N ALA A 115 -17.36 -4.49 -4.04
CA ALA A 115 -17.32 -4.09 -5.43
C ALA A 115 -17.27 -5.29 -6.37
N GLU A 116 -16.44 -6.30 -6.08
CA GLU A 116 -16.35 -7.51 -6.89
C GLU A 116 -17.66 -8.31 -6.91
N ARG A 117 -18.40 -8.34 -5.79
CA ARG A 117 -19.70 -9.03 -5.71
C ARG A 117 -20.81 -8.29 -6.43
N HIS A 118 -20.85 -6.97 -6.34
CA HIS A 118 -21.91 -6.15 -6.96
C HIS A 118 -21.61 -5.79 -8.42
N PHE A 119 -20.34 -5.87 -8.84
CA PHE A 119 -19.88 -5.56 -10.19
C PHE A 119 -20.79 -6.10 -11.31
N PRO A 120 -21.15 -7.41 -11.37
CA PRO A 120 -21.96 -7.92 -12.48
C PRO A 120 -23.36 -7.28 -12.54
N ALA A 121 -23.97 -6.97 -11.39
CA ALA A 121 -25.26 -6.31 -11.33
C ALA A 121 -25.17 -4.84 -11.76
N LEU A 122 -24.16 -4.12 -11.27
CA LEU A 122 -23.91 -2.72 -11.65
C LEU A 122 -23.59 -2.59 -13.14
N LEU A 123 -22.81 -3.52 -13.70
CA LEU A 123 -22.50 -3.54 -15.13
C LEU A 123 -23.74 -3.82 -15.98
N GLN A 124 -24.65 -4.69 -15.54
CA GLN A 124 -25.92 -4.93 -16.23
C GLN A 124 -26.80 -3.67 -16.22
N GLN A 125 -26.85 -2.96 -15.09
CA GLN A 125 -27.61 -1.72 -14.98
C GLN A 125 -27.09 -0.63 -15.93
N VAL A 126 -25.77 -0.48 -16.09
CA VAL A 126 -25.19 0.46 -17.09
C VAL A 126 -25.58 0.07 -18.52
N LYS A 127 -25.67 -1.23 -18.80
CA LYS A 127 -25.98 -1.74 -20.14
C LYS A 127 -27.48 -1.62 -20.47
N ASP A 128 -28.34 -1.50 -19.46
CA ASP A 128 -29.78 -1.35 -19.63
C ASP A 128 -30.17 0.15 -19.78
N PRO A 129 -30.63 0.59 -20.96
CA PRO A 129 -31.01 1.98 -21.19
C PRO A 129 -32.30 2.40 -20.45
N THR A 130 -33.06 1.44 -19.90
CA THR A 130 -34.31 1.69 -19.17
C THR A 130 -34.11 1.73 -17.65
N ALA A 131 -32.94 1.31 -17.16
CA ALA A 131 -32.65 1.30 -15.74
C ALA A 131 -32.39 2.72 -15.19
N ALA A 132 -32.58 2.87 -13.88
CA ALA A 132 -32.27 4.13 -13.21
C ALA A 132 -30.77 4.44 -13.31
N PRO A 133 -30.39 5.72 -13.48
CA PRO A 133 -28.98 6.11 -13.51
C PRO A 133 -28.31 5.78 -12.17
N LEU A 134 -27.10 5.26 -12.25
CA LEU A 134 -26.29 4.93 -11.07
C LEU A 134 -25.90 6.19 -10.30
N ARG A 135 -25.87 6.05 -8.98
CA ARG A 135 -25.38 7.08 -8.08
C ARG A 135 -23.85 7.14 -8.08
N MET A 136 -23.29 8.23 -7.57
CA MET A 136 -21.84 8.45 -7.60
C MET A 136 -21.05 7.39 -6.82
N ASP A 137 -21.61 6.90 -5.70
CA ASP A 137 -21.09 5.80 -4.90
C ASP A 137 -21.07 4.48 -5.68
N GLU A 138 -22.17 4.16 -6.36
CA GLU A 138 -22.31 2.95 -7.18
C GLU A 138 -21.38 2.99 -8.40
N LEU A 139 -21.16 4.18 -8.99
CA LEU A 139 -20.19 4.37 -10.08
C LEU A 139 -18.75 4.16 -9.61
N ALA A 140 -18.41 4.61 -8.39
CA ALA A 140 -17.10 4.40 -7.81
C ALA A 140 -16.84 2.92 -7.50
N GLU A 141 -17.87 2.19 -7.04
CA GLU A 141 -17.86 0.75 -6.81
C GLU A 141 -17.74 -0.02 -8.13
N LEU A 142 -18.53 0.35 -9.15
CA LEU A 142 -18.44 -0.22 -10.49
C LEU A 142 -17.04 -0.04 -11.08
N ARG A 143 -16.44 1.15 -10.97
CA ARG A 143 -15.05 1.40 -11.43
C ARG A 143 -14.06 0.47 -10.73
N LEU A 144 -14.22 0.26 -9.41
CA LEU A 144 -13.32 -0.61 -8.65
C LEU A 144 -13.42 -2.07 -9.11
N GLY A 145 -14.65 -2.60 -9.21
CA GLY A 145 -14.87 -3.96 -9.71
C GLY A 145 -14.43 -4.13 -11.17
N LEU A 146 -14.72 -3.16 -12.03
CA LEU A 146 -14.30 -3.19 -13.44
C LEU A 146 -12.77 -3.21 -13.58
N ARG A 147 -12.06 -2.44 -12.76
CA ARG A 147 -10.59 -2.44 -12.76
C ARG A 147 -10.04 -3.83 -12.41
N SER A 148 -10.64 -4.51 -11.44
CA SER A 148 -10.24 -5.87 -11.06
C SER A 148 -10.56 -6.88 -12.15
N HIS A 149 -11.76 -6.86 -12.70
CA HIS A 149 -12.14 -7.71 -13.84
C HIS A 149 -11.19 -7.54 -15.04
N LEU A 150 -10.76 -6.32 -15.35
CA LEU A 150 -9.85 -6.02 -16.46
C LEU A 150 -8.39 -6.47 -16.23
N GLN A 151 -8.01 -6.74 -14.98
CA GLN A 151 -6.71 -7.39 -14.71
C GLN A 151 -6.72 -8.85 -15.19
N ASP A 152 -7.84 -9.54 -15.01
CA ASP A 152 -8.02 -10.93 -15.46
C ASP A 152 -8.38 -11.01 -16.95
N THR A 153 -9.00 -9.96 -17.50
CA THR A 153 -9.43 -9.85 -18.90
C THR A 153 -8.74 -8.70 -19.64
N PRO A 154 -7.41 -8.72 -19.81
CA PRO A 154 -6.64 -7.58 -20.30
C PRO A 154 -6.94 -7.18 -21.76
N ASN A 155 -7.59 -8.05 -22.53
CA ASN A 155 -7.92 -7.84 -23.94
C ASN A 155 -9.35 -7.30 -24.17
N ASP A 156 -10.10 -6.97 -23.11
CA ASP A 156 -11.44 -6.38 -23.23
C ASP A 156 -11.37 -4.88 -23.56
N LEU A 157 -11.36 -4.56 -24.86
CA LEU A 157 -11.36 -3.18 -25.37
C LEU A 157 -12.53 -2.34 -24.80
N ALA A 158 -13.75 -2.90 -24.80
CA ALA A 158 -14.94 -2.18 -24.37
C ALA A 158 -14.91 -1.88 -22.87
N GLY A 159 -14.41 -2.82 -22.07
CA GLY A 159 -14.21 -2.62 -20.64
C GLY A 159 -13.18 -1.52 -20.36
N TRP A 160 -12.06 -1.46 -21.08
CA TRP A 160 -11.07 -0.38 -20.93
C TRP A 160 -11.64 1.00 -21.32
N GLN A 161 -12.45 1.08 -22.37
CA GLN A 161 -13.14 2.33 -22.74
C GLN A 161 -14.13 2.78 -21.67
N LEU A 162 -14.92 1.84 -21.13
CA LEU A 162 -15.85 2.14 -20.04
C LEU A 162 -15.11 2.62 -18.79
N LEU A 163 -14.03 1.94 -18.40
CA LEU A 163 -13.20 2.33 -17.27
C LEU A 163 -12.61 3.74 -17.46
N GLY A 164 -12.19 4.08 -18.69
CA GLY A 164 -11.72 5.42 -19.05
C GLY A 164 -12.77 6.49 -18.83
N ARG A 165 -14.00 6.25 -19.32
CA ARG A 165 -15.14 7.16 -19.17
C ARG A 165 -15.55 7.34 -17.71
N LEU A 166 -15.58 6.24 -16.95
CA LEU A 166 -15.84 6.27 -15.50
C LEU A 166 -14.74 7.05 -14.76
N GLY A 167 -13.48 6.89 -15.15
CA GLY A 167 -12.37 7.67 -14.61
C GLY A 167 -12.58 9.17 -14.80
N LEU A 168 -12.90 9.61 -16.01
CA LEU A 168 -13.19 11.03 -16.28
C LEU A 168 -14.41 11.54 -15.49
N LEU A 169 -15.47 10.75 -15.41
CA LEU A 169 -16.70 11.13 -14.69
C LEU A 169 -16.47 11.26 -13.18
N LEU A 170 -15.61 10.41 -12.61
CA LEU A 170 -15.25 10.41 -11.20
C LEU A 170 -14.06 11.32 -10.88
N ASN A 171 -13.60 12.12 -11.84
CA ASN A 171 -12.43 13.00 -11.72
C ASN A 171 -11.14 12.25 -11.32
N ASP A 172 -11.02 10.99 -11.74
CA ASP A 172 -9.86 10.11 -11.57
C ASP A 172 -9.07 10.07 -12.89
N GLY A 173 -8.24 11.10 -13.08
CA GLY A 173 -7.46 11.32 -14.30
C GLY A 173 -6.46 10.21 -14.62
N GLU A 174 -5.74 9.75 -13.60
CA GLU A 174 -4.77 8.65 -13.71
C GLU A 174 -5.44 7.39 -14.28
N THR A 175 -6.59 7.01 -13.72
CA THR A 175 -7.35 5.85 -14.21
C THR A 175 -7.87 6.08 -15.62
N ALA A 176 -8.38 7.28 -15.90
CA ALA A 176 -8.90 7.60 -17.22
C ALA A 176 -7.82 7.47 -18.31
N ILE A 177 -6.68 8.11 -18.10
CA ILE A 177 -5.55 8.12 -19.03
C ILE A 177 -5.01 6.69 -19.20
N GLY A 178 -4.78 5.96 -18.11
CA GLY A 178 -4.31 4.58 -18.16
C GLY A 178 -5.27 3.66 -18.91
N ALA A 179 -6.57 3.75 -18.63
CA ALA A 179 -7.57 2.89 -19.25
C ALA A 179 -7.76 3.20 -20.74
N PHE A 180 -7.85 4.48 -21.13
CA PHE A 180 -7.92 4.84 -22.55
C PHE A 180 -6.62 4.53 -23.30
N GLY A 181 -5.46 4.63 -22.66
CA GLY A 181 -4.19 4.22 -23.25
C GLY A 181 -4.16 2.72 -23.56
N ARG A 182 -4.69 1.89 -22.65
CA ARG A 182 -4.88 0.44 -22.91
C ARG A 182 -5.88 0.19 -24.03
N ALA A 183 -7.01 0.89 -24.04
CA ALA A 183 -8.00 0.79 -25.10
C ALA A 183 -7.40 1.14 -26.47
N HIS A 184 -6.67 2.26 -26.56
CA HIS A 184 -6.02 2.70 -27.80
C HIS A 184 -4.99 1.69 -28.32
N ALA A 185 -4.22 1.07 -27.41
CA ALA A 185 -3.26 0.03 -27.80
C ALA A 185 -3.95 -1.23 -28.34
N LEU A 186 -5.13 -1.59 -27.80
CA LEU A 186 -5.91 -2.76 -28.24
C LEU A 186 -6.70 -2.51 -29.53
N SER A 187 -7.11 -1.26 -29.78
CA SER A 187 -7.92 -0.90 -30.95
C SER A 187 -7.13 -0.80 -32.26
N GLY A 188 -5.81 -0.83 -32.21
CA GLY A 188 -4.96 -0.55 -33.37
C GLY A 188 -5.10 0.91 -33.82
N ASP A 189 -5.20 1.16 -35.13
CA ASP A 189 -5.27 2.50 -35.73
C ASP A 189 -6.71 3.05 -35.80
N ASP A 190 -7.56 2.74 -34.82
CA ASP A 190 -8.92 3.28 -34.73
C ASP A 190 -8.87 4.77 -34.30
N PRO A 191 -9.31 5.71 -35.15
CA PRO A 191 -9.29 7.12 -34.82
C PRO A 191 -10.19 7.48 -33.64
N ALA A 192 -11.26 6.72 -33.37
CA ALA A 192 -12.15 7.00 -32.24
C ALA A 192 -11.45 6.71 -30.90
N ALA A 193 -10.75 5.58 -30.81
CA ALA A 193 -9.97 5.22 -29.63
C ALA A 193 -8.78 6.17 -29.41
N ALA A 194 -8.11 6.58 -30.48
CA ALA A 194 -7.06 7.61 -30.43
C ALA A 194 -7.60 8.95 -29.92
N PHE A 195 -8.80 9.35 -30.37
CA PHE A 195 -9.46 10.57 -29.90
C PHE A 195 -9.82 10.49 -28.41
N ASP A 196 -10.38 9.38 -27.96
CA ASP A 196 -10.75 9.16 -26.55
C ASP A 196 -9.50 9.24 -25.64
N TYR A 197 -8.39 8.62 -26.06
CA TYR A 197 -7.12 8.69 -25.33
C TYR A 197 -6.52 10.10 -25.31
N ALA A 198 -6.44 10.76 -26.46
CA ALA A 198 -5.93 12.12 -26.55
C ALA A 198 -6.77 13.10 -25.72
N SER A 199 -8.10 12.93 -25.73
CA SER A 199 -9.03 13.71 -24.91
C SER A 199 -8.78 13.52 -23.41
N ALA A 200 -8.46 12.31 -22.96
CA ALA A 200 -8.14 12.04 -21.56
C ALA A 200 -6.84 12.73 -21.15
N LEU A 201 -5.80 12.64 -21.97
CA LEU A 201 -4.52 13.35 -21.76
C LEU A 201 -4.72 14.87 -21.68
N VAL A 202 -5.54 15.43 -22.57
CA VAL A 202 -5.82 16.88 -22.63
C VAL A 202 -6.75 17.35 -21.52
N ARG A 203 -7.57 16.51 -20.91
CA ARG A 203 -8.45 16.95 -19.80
C ARG A 203 -7.84 16.73 -18.43
N ALA A 204 -7.14 15.61 -18.24
CA ALA A 204 -6.75 15.13 -16.93
C ALA A 204 -5.23 14.94 -16.75
N GLY A 205 -4.45 15.06 -17.83
CA GLY A 205 -2.99 14.91 -17.78
C GLY A 205 -2.26 16.17 -17.36
N ASP A 206 -1.01 16.00 -16.91
CA ASP A 206 -0.05 17.09 -16.68
C ASP A 206 0.39 17.78 -17.98
N SER A 207 1.22 18.84 -17.87
CA SER A 207 1.72 19.63 -19.02
C SER A 207 2.39 18.80 -20.12
N GLY A 208 3.12 17.73 -19.77
CA GLY A 208 3.73 16.83 -20.73
C GLY A 208 2.70 15.95 -21.44
N GLN A 209 1.73 15.45 -20.69
CA GLN A 209 0.63 14.64 -21.21
C GLN A 209 -0.29 15.47 -22.13
N VAL A 210 -0.57 16.74 -21.83
CA VAL A 210 -1.35 17.63 -22.71
C VAL A 210 -0.71 17.73 -24.08
N ARG A 211 0.61 17.98 -24.13
CA ARG A 211 1.37 18.09 -25.38
C ARG A 211 1.32 16.78 -26.16
N MET A 212 1.40 15.63 -25.49
CA MET A 212 1.23 14.33 -26.14
C MET A 212 -0.17 14.17 -26.75
N GLY A 213 -1.21 14.54 -25.99
CA GLY A 213 -2.59 14.50 -26.48
C GLY A 213 -2.81 15.45 -27.67
N GLU A 214 -2.20 16.63 -27.65
CA GLU A 214 -2.25 17.58 -28.76
C GLU A 214 -1.63 17.00 -30.04
N LEU A 215 -0.46 16.36 -29.95
CA LEU A 215 0.17 15.72 -31.10
C LEU A 215 -0.74 14.65 -31.73
N LEU A 216 -1.39 13.83 -30.90
CA LEU A 216 -2.37 12.84 -31.36
C LEU A 216 -3.58 13.52 -32.03
N LEU A 217 -4.08 14.61 -31.46
CA LEU A 217 -5.20 15.35 -32.04
C LEU A 217 -4.84 16.02 -33.37
N ARG A 218 -3.60 16.48 -33.53
CA ARG A 218 -3.12 17.04 -34.80
C ARG A 218 -3.03 15.97 -35.88
N ASP A 219 -2.55 14.77 -35.57
CA ASP A 219 -2.59 13.62 -36.49
C ASP A 219 -4.04 13.29 -36.89
N LEU A 220 -4.93 13.20 -35.90
CA LEU A 220 -6.36 12.97 -36.14
C LEU A 220 -7.00 14.08 -36.99
N HIS A 221 -6.60 15.33 -36.82
CA HIS A 221 -7.09 16.44 -37.62
C HIS A 221 -6.63 16.34 -39.08
N GLN A 222 -5.41 15.86 -39.35
CA GLN A 222 -4.95 15.62 -40.72
C GLN A 222 -5.79 14.54 -41.41
N ARG A 223 -6.12 13.46 -40.69
CA ARG A 223 -6.97 12.38 -41.21
C ARG A 223 -8.44 12.78 -41.32
N GLN A 224 -8.93 13.59 -40.38
CA GLN A 224 -10.33 14.02 -40.26
C GLN A 224 -10.45 15.55 -40.10
N PRO A 225 -10.20 16.33 -41.17
CA PRO A 225 -10.10 17.79 -41.08
C PRO A 225 -11.42 18.50 -40.74
N ASN A 226 -12.54 17.79 -40.85
CA ASN A 226 -13.88 18.31 -40.57
C ASN A 226 -14.46 17.82 -39.23
N SER A 227 -13.69 17.10 -38.42
CA SER A 227 -14.16 16.62 -37.11
C SER A 227 -14.26 17.77 -36.11
N LEU A 228 -15.48 18.16 -35.75
CA LEU A 228 -15.73 19.20 -34.75
C LEU A 228 -15.17 18.83 -33.36
N PRO A 229 -15.33 17.59 -32.86
CA PRO A 229 -14.75 17.20 -31.57
C PRO A 229 -13.22 17.32 -31.51
N VAL A 230 -12.54 17.02 -32.62
CA VAL A 230 -11.07 17.16 -32.71
C VAL A 230 -10.65 18.62 -32.63
N LEU A 231 -11.33 19.51 -33.37
CA LEU A 231 -11.07 20.95 -33.32
C LEU A 231 -11.34 21.54 -31.93
N GLU A 232 -12.40 21.10 -31.26
CA GLU A 232 -12.72 21.51 -29.89
C GLU A 232 -11.63 21.08 -28.89
N MET A 233 -11.14 19.85 -29.02
CA MET A 233 -10.08 19.35 -28.14
C MET A 233 -8.72 19.99 -28.44
N LEU A 234 -8.41 20.31 -29.71
CA LEU A 234 -7.22 21.08 -30.09
C LEU A 234 -7.24 22.49 -29.51
N ALA A 235 -8.40 23.16 -29.54
CA ALA A 235 -8.55 24.46 -28.89
C ALA A 235 -8.31 24.34 -27.38
N LEU A 236 -8.85 23.30 -26.73
CA LEU A 236 -8.64 23.07 -25.31
C LEU A 236 -7.17 22.78 -24.98
N SER A 237 -6.48 21.94 -25.76
CA SER A 237 -5.07 21.63 -25.53
C SER A 237 -4.19 22.86 -25.69
N ALA A 238 -4.44 23.67 -26.73
CA ALA A 238 -3.71 24.91 -26.97
C ALA A 238 -3.89 25.92 -25.83
N VAL A 239 -5.12 26.09 -25.32
CA VAL A 239 -5.35 26.94 -24.12
C VAL A 239 -4.60 26.41 -22.91
N ARG A 240 -4.60 25.09 -22.68
CA ARG A 240 -3.90 24.47 -21.54
C ARG A 240 -2.38 24.55 -21.64
N ASN A 241 -1.86 24.62 -22.86
CA ASN A 241 -0.43 24.81 -23.13
C ASN A 241 -0.04 26.29 -23.21
N GLU A 242 -0.99 27.21 -23.00
CA GLU A 242 -0.80 28.67 -23.14
C GLU A 242 -0.44 29.12 -24.57
N ASP A 243 -0.69 28.24 -25.56
CA ASP A 243 -0.51 28.48 -26.99
C ASP A 243 -1.75 29.19 -27.57
N TYR A 244 -2.00 30.40 -27.09
CA TYR A 244 -3.18 31.19 -27.47
C TYR A 244 -3.34 31.43 -28.99
N PRO A 245 -2.27 31.63 -29.79
CA PRO A 245 -2.42 31.77 -31.25
C PRO A 245 -3.06 30.54 -31.90
N GLU A 246 -2.70 29.34 -31.45
CA GLU A 246 -3.26 28.10 -31.97
C GLU A 246 -4.68 27.85 -31.46
N ALA A 247 -4.94 28.20 -30.19
CA ALA A 247 -6.29 28.18 -29.64
C ALA A 247 -7.25 29.07 -30.45
N VAL A 248 -6.82 30.27 -30.81
CA VAL A 248 -7.59 31.20 -31.66
C VAL A 248 -7.88 30.58 -33.03
N ALA A 249 -6.86 29.99 -33.68
CA ALA A 249 -7.03 29.34 -34.99
C ALA A 249 -8.01 28.16 -34.93
N ALA A 250 -7.89 27.30 -33.91
CA ALA A 250 -8.77 26.15 -33.71
C ALA A 250 -10.23 26.57 -33.42
N LEU A 251 -10.44 27.57 -32.56
CA LEU A 251 -11.76 28.10 -32.21
C LEU A 251 -12.44 28.80 -33.41
N GLN A 252 -11.68 29.53 -34.23
CA GLN A 252 -12.19 30.12 -35.47
C GLN A 252 -12.61 29.04 -36.48
N ALA A 253 -11.77 28.02 -36.68
CA ALA A 253 -12.05 26.88 -37.54
C ALA A 253 -13.31 26.11 -37.09
N LEU A 254 -13.51 25.99 -35.77
CA LEU A 254 -14.68 25.38 -35.16
C LEU A 254 -15.95 26.23 -35.40
N LEU A 255 -15.90 27.55 -35.17
CA LEU A 255 -17.02 28.47 -35.40
C LEU A 255 -17.45 28.55 -36.86
N ALA A 256 -16.50 28.46 -37.79
CA ALA A 256 -16.79 28.45 -39.23
C ALA A 256 -17.61 27.23 -39.66
N ARG A 257 -17.43 26.09 -38.99
CA ARG A 257 -18.08 24.81 -39.34
C ARG A 257 -19.32 24.50 -38.51
N LEU A 258 -19.48 25.12 -37.35
CA LEU A 258 -20.66 24.93 -36.51
C LEU A 258 -21.95 25.41 -37.23
N PRO A 259 -23.10 24.75 -37.02
CA PRO A 259 -24.39 25.25 -37.47
C PRO A 259 -24.70 26.62 -36.85
N LYS A 260 -25.39 27.51 -37.57
CA LYS A 260 -25.72 28.87 -37.09
C LYS A 260 -26.60 28.89 -35.84
N GLY A 261 -27.43 27.86 -35.64
CA GLY A 261 -28.32 27.71 -34.48
C GLY A 261 -27.78 26.87 -33.32
N ASP A 262 -26.51 26.42 -33.35
CA ASP A 262 -25.95 25.61 -32.26
C ASP A 262 -25.78 26.47 -30.98
N ALA A 263 -26.35 26.00 -29.87
CA ALA A 263 -26.31 26.67 -28.58
C ALA A 263 -24.87 26.92 -28.07
N ARG A 264 -23.90 26.11 -28.52
CA ARG A 264 -22.49 26.22 -28.12
C ARG A 264 -21.76 27.40 -28.76
N ARG A 265 -22.27 27.96 -29.88
CA ARG A 265 -21.60 29.09 -30.57
C ARG A 265 -21.28 30.25 -29.64
N ALA A 266 -22.24 30.63 -28.79
CA ALA A 266 -22.06 31.75 -27.87
C ALA A 266 -20.92 31.50 -26.87
N ALA A 267 -20.77 30.27 -26.38
CA ALA A 267 -19.68 29.89 -25.49
C ALA A 267 -18.32 29.94 -26.20
N ILE A 268 -18.26 29.42 -27.43
CA ILE A 268 -17.03 29.38 -28.23
C ILE A 268 -16.58 30.79 -28.64
N VAL A 269 -17.51 31.69 -28.96
CA VAL A 269 -17.19 33.11 -29.23
C VAL A 269 -16.56 33.78 -28.00
N ARG A 270 -17.06 33.47 -26.79
CA ARG A 270 -16.45 34.00 -25.55
C ARG A 270 -15.05 33.44 -25.33
N GLN A 271 -14.85 32.14 -25.52
CA GLN A 271 -13.53 31.51 -25.43
C GLN A 271 -12.55 32.10 -26.45
N LEU A 272 -13.01 32.35 -27.68
CA LEU A 272 -12.21 32.98 -28.73
C LEU A 272 -11.77 34.39 -28.33
N ALA A 273 -12.70 35.22 -27.84
CA ALA A 273 -12.38 36.58 -27.39
C ALA A 273 -11.36 36.57 -26.24
N GLN A 274 -11.50 35.65 -25.29
CA GLN A 274 -10.54 35.48 -24.18
C GLN A 274 -9.16 35.07 -24.70
N ALA A 275 -9.08 34.06 -25.56
CA ALA A 275 -7.81 33.61 -26.14
C ALA A 275 -7.14 34.72 -26.96
N GLN A 276 -7.90 35.54 -27.70
CA GLN A 276 -7.37 36.68 -28.44
C GLN A 276 -6.81 37.79 -27.53
N GLN A 277 -7.40 38.00 -26.35
CA GLN A 277 -6.87 38.96 -25.38
C GLN A 277 -5.55 38.47 -24.75
N GLN A 278 -5.41 37.17 -24.52
CA GLN A 278 -4.19 36.58 -23.96
C GLN A 278 -3.07 36.38 -24.99
N ALA A 279 -3.40 36.42 -26.28
CA ALA A 279 -2.45 36.36 -27.38
C ALA A 279 -1.80 37.73 -27.71
N GLN A 280 -2.26 38.83 -27.10
CA GLN A 280 -1.72 40.19 -27.27
C GLN A 280 -0.64 40.49 -26.24
#